data_AF-A0A7S1W6U7-F1
#
_entry.id   AF-A0A7S1W6U7-F1
#
_cell.length_a   1.000
_cell.length_b   1.000
_cell.length_c   1.000
_cell.angle_alpha   90.00
_cell.angle_beta   90.00
_cell.angle_gamma   90.00
#
_symmetry.space_group_name_H-M   'P 1'
#
loop_
_entity.id
_entity.type
_entity.pdbx_description
1 polymer ?
#
loop_
_entity_poly.entity_id
_entity_poly.type
_entity_poly.pdbx_seq_one_letter_code
_entity_poly.pdbx_strand_id
1 'polypeptide(L)'
;MLEAWKEEKRRLIMEFIQTKMEGIFDHGMNVAAETLKEKIKDPYMPQFVKDFCDDAVDAIWPDVKMELKDEILKGFSKEQVIHHGEPACCGSCGPLAFWRYSLLPYDRGFWRQLRNPIWWLFTLASCIPKWGVMQIVYILQFIMIDKSDEFQLFQFIVMFKSLQFFTIGIVGSVLGSVQYYI
;
A
#
# COMPACT_ATOMS: atom_id res chain seq x y z
N MET A 1 13.28 59.04 -3.35
CA MET A 1 13.82 58.60 -2.04
C MET A 1 12.82 57.73 -1.28
N LEU A 2 11.57 58.17 -1.08
CA LEU A 2 10.50 57.37 -0.45
C LEU A 2 10.10 56.11 -1.24
N GLU A 3 10.02 56.19 -2.57
CA GLU A 3 9.71 55.05 -3.47
C GLU A 3 10.77 53.94 -3.37
N ALA A 4 12.05 54.30 -3.50
CA ALA A 4 13.18 53.36 -3.36
C ALA A 4 13.21 52.68 -1.97
N TRP A 5 12.94 53.42 -0.89
CA TRP A 5 12.83 52.83 0.45
C TRP A 5 11.66 51.84 0.57
N LYS A 6 10.55 52.10 -0.13
CA LYS A 6 9.39 51.21 -0.17
C LYS A 6 9.68 49.92 -0.92
N GLU A 7 10.40 49.98 -2.04
CA GLU A 7 10.82 48.82 -2.82
C GLU A 7 11.84 47.95 -2.08
N GLU A 8 12.85 48.57 -1.48
CA GLU A 8 13.85 47.89 -0.63
C GLU A 8 13.15 47.12 0.49
N LYS A 9 12.21 47.77 1.18
CA LYS A 9 11.47 47.16 2.29
C LYS A 9 10.56 46.03 1.82
N ARG A 10 9.93 46.15 0.65
CA ARG A 10 9.13 45.06 0.04
C ARG A 10 10.00 43.85 -0.30
N ARG A 11 11.20 44.06 -0.85
CA ARG A 11 12.16 42.97 -1.15
C ARG A 11 12.56 42.22 0.12
N LEU A 12 13.00 42.95 1.14
CA LEU A 12 13.39 42.36 2.42
C LEU A 12 12.23 41.60 3.09
N ILE A 13 11.01 42.14 3.01
CA ILE A 13 9.82 41.46 3.54
C ILE A 13 9.53 40.18 2.75
N MET A 14 9.64 40.19 1.42
CA MET A 14 9.41 39.00 0.60
C MET A 14 10.45 37.91 0.84
N GLU A 15 11.73 38.26 0.92
CA GLU A 15 12.81 37.31 1.26
C GLU A 15 12.62 36.72 2.66
N PHE A 16 12.23 37.56 3.63
CA PHE A 16 11.95 37.09 4.99
C PHE A 16 10.74 36.15 5.04
N ILE A 17 9.67 36.45 4.29
CA ILE A 17 8.48 35.60 4.19
C ILE A 17 8.83 34.26 3.53
N GLN A 18 9.61 34.27 2.43
CA GLN A 18 10.04 33.05 1.74
C GLN A 18 10.89 32.18 2.67
N THR A 19 11.90 32.75 3.31
CA THR A 19 12.78 32.01 4.24
C THR A 19 11.99 31.41 5.41
N LYS A 20 11.01 32.15 5.94
CA LYS A 20 10.14 31.65 7.02
C LYS A 20 9.20 30.54 6.54
N MET A 21 8.61 30.66 5.35
CA MET A 21 7.79 29.60 4.76
C MET A 21 8.60 28.32 4.56
N GLU A 22 9.81 28.43 4.02
CA GLU A 22 10.69 27.28 3.80
C GLU A 22 11.02 26.57 5.12
N GLY A 23 11.38 27.31 6.17
CA GLY A 23 11.65 26.72 7.49
C GLY A 23 10.45 26.02 8.13
N ILE A 24 9.24 26.58 7.98
CA ILE A 24 8.01 25.96 8.50
C ILE A 24 7.66 24.70 7.69
N PHE A 25 7.78 24.77 6.37
CA PHE A 25 7.54 23.64 5.48
C PHE A 25 8.51 22.49 5.75
N ASP A 26 9.80 22.79 5.86
CA ASP A 26 10.83 21.80 6.17
C ASP A 26 10.57 21.09 7.50
N HIS A 27 10.17 21.85 8.53
CA HIS A 27 9.83 21.28 9.82
C HIS A 27 8.58 20.39 9.76
N GLY A 28 7.51 20.86 9.11
CA GLY A 28 6.28 20.10 8.92
C GLY A 28 6.52 18.81 8.15
N MET A 29 7.34 18.87 7.11
CA MET A 29 7.75 17.70 6.34
C MET A 29 8.54 16.72 7.19
N ASN A 30 9.57 17.15 7.92
CA ASN A 30 10.34 16.20 8.73
C ASN A 30 9.46 15.48 9.79
N VAL A 31 8.46 16.15 10.37
CA VAL A 31 7.48 15.51 11.26
C VAL A 31 6.59 14.51 10.52
N ALA A 32 6.17 14.84 9.29
CA ALA A 32 5.40 13.92 8.45
C ALA A 32 6.22 12.66 8.07
N ALA A 33 7.52 12.81 7.82
CA ALA A 33 8.44 11.69 7.55
C ALA A 33 8.45 10.69 8.70
N GLU A 34 8.64 11.17 9.92
CA GLU A 34 8.67 10.33 11.12
C GLU A 34 7.32 9.67 11.39
N THR A 35 6.22 10.41 11.18
CA THR A 35 4.86 9.85 11.28
C THR A 35 4.62 8.76 10.25
N LEU A 36 5.15 8.93 9.03
CA LEU A 36 5.05 7.95 7.96
C LEU A 36 5.85 6.68 8.28
N LYS A 37 7.09 6.83 8.77
CA LYS A 37 7.92 5.71 9.24
C LYS A 37 7.21 4.91 10.32
N GLU A 38 6.57 5.58 11.29
CA GLU A 38 5.81 4.90 12.33
C GLU A 38 4.57 4.18 11.79
N LYS A 39 3.81 4.81 10.89
CA LYS A 39 2.58 4.21 10.33
C LYS A 39 2.82 3.03 9.39
N ILE A 40 3.92 3.04 8.64
CA ILE A 40 4.26 1.94 7.71
C ILE A 40 4.68 0.67 8.47
N LYS A 41 5.23 0.81 9.68
CA LYS A 41 5.74 -0.31 10.47
C LYS A 41 4.62 -1.15 11.08
N ASP A 42 4.44 -2.35 10.54
CA ASP A 42 3.58 -3.38 11.13
C ASP A 42 4.28 -4.01 12.38
N PRO A 43 3.58 -4.20 13.52
CA PRO A 43 4.12 -4.87 14.70
C PRO A 43 4.75 -6.25 14.42
N TYR A 44 4.23 -6.98 13.42
CA TYR A 44 4.63 -8.34 13.10
C TYR A 44 5.78 -8.42 12.07
N MET A 45 6.25 -7.28 11.55
CA MET A 45 7.30 -7.16 10.54
C MET A 45 8.69 -7.55 11.10
N PRO A 46 9.51 -8.33 10.36
CA PRO A 46 10.90 -8.62 10.73
C PRO A 46 11.76 -7.35 10.79
N GLN A 47 12.79 -7.33 11.64
CA GLN A 47 13.61 -6.13 11.85
C GLN A 47 14.28 -5.63 10.56
N PHE A 48 14.86 -6.53 9.77
CA PHE A 48 15.44 -6.20 8.46
C PHE A 48 14.48 -5.41 7.54
N VAL A 49 13.18 -5.73 7.57
CA VAL A 49 12.20 -5.05 6.73
C VAL A 49 11.85 -3.68 7.29
N LYS A 50 11.83 -3.52 8.62
CA LYS A 50 11.64 -2.20 9.25
C LYS A 50 12.77 -1.27 8.88
N ASP A 51 14.00 -1.76 8.97
CA ASP A 51 15.20 -1.01 8.63
C ASP A 51 15.19 -0.63 7.14
N PHE A 52 14.83 -1.58 6.26
CA PHE A 52 14.67 -1.30 4.83
C PHE A 52 13.57 -0.25 4.54
N CYS A 53 12.45 -0.29 5.25
CA CYS A 53 11.40 0.72 5.12
C CYS A 53 11.88 2.10 5.57
N ASP A 54 12.66 2.18 6.65
CA ASP A 54 13.26 3.43 7.11
C ASP A 54 14.23 3.98 6.05
N ASP A 55 15.13 3.15 5.52
CA ASP A 55 16.06 3.52 4.46
C ASP A 55 15.34 3.99 3.20
N ALA A 56 14.25 3.30 2.81
CA ALA A 56 13.46 3.67 1.64
C ALA A 56 12.73 5.01 1.84
N VAL A 57 12.17 5.25 3.04
CA VAL A 57 11.55 6.54 3.35
C VAL A 57 12.60 7.64 3.33
N ASP A 58 13.76 7.44 3.95
CA ASP A 58 14.84 8.44 3.97
C ASP A 58 15.41 8.74 2.58
N ALA A 59 15.46 7.73 1.70
CA ALA A 59 15.87 7.91 0.31
C ALA A 59 14.84 8.70 -0.52
N ILE A 60 13.54 8.49 -0.30
CA ILE A 60 12.45 9.10 -1.08
C ILE A 60 12.05 10.48 -0.54
N TRP A 61 12.24 10.72 0.76
CA TRP A 61 11.86 11.96 1.43
C TRP A 61 12.35 13.26 0.78
N PRO A 62 13.62 13.39 0.34
CA PRO A 62 14.09 14.62 -0.31
C PRO A 62 13.32 14.93 -1.60
N ASP A 63 12.97 13.90 -2.38
CA ASP A 63 12.26 14.07 -3.64
C ASP A 63 10.81 14.52 -3.40
N VAL A 64 10.12 13.87 -2.46
CA VAL A 64 8.75 14.24 -2.04
C VAL A 64 8.70 15.68 -1.52
N LYS A 65 9.72 16.12 -0.78
CA LYS A 65 9.83 17.50 -0.29
C LYS A 65 9.94 18.50 -1.45
N MET A 66 10.68 18.19 -2.50
CA MET A 66 10.83 19.06 -3.67
C MET A 66 9.54 19.14 -4.48
N GLU A 67 8.90 18.01 -4.74
CA GLU A 67 7.64 17.95 -5.50
C GLU A 67 6.51 18.69 -4.79
N LEU A 68 6.35 18.47 -3.48
CA LEU A 68 5.29 19.12 -2.71
C LEU A 68 5.51 20.63 -2.60
N LYS A 69 6.77 21.10 -2.55
CA LYS A 69 7.09 22.53 -2.62
C LYS A 69 6.61 23.16 -3.93
N ASP A 70 6.79 22.45 -5.05
CA ASP A 70 6.32 22.89 -6.37
C ASP A 70 4.78 22.86 -6.48
N GLU A 71 4.13 21.86 -5.90
CA GLU A 71 2.65 21.79 -5.86
C GLU A 71 2.02 22.88 -4.99
N ILE A 72 2.61 23.22 -3.83
CA ILE A 72 2.14 24.34 -2.99
C ILE A 72 2.17 25.65 -3.78
N LEU A 73 3.22 25.86 -4.57
CA LEU A 73 3.35 27.04 -5.43
C LEU A 73 2.31 27.05 -6.56
N LYS A 74 1.87 25.88 -7.01
CA LYS A 74 0.84 25.71 -8.05
C LYS A 74 -0.60 25.70 -7.51
N GLY A 75 -0.78 25.57 -6.19
CA GLY A 75 -2.07 25.58 -5.49
C GLY A 75 -2.72 24.19 -5.44
N PHE A 76 -3.09 23.74 -4.24
CA PHE A 76 -3.59 22.39 -3.98
C PHE A 76 -4.96 22.10 -4.62
N SER A 77 -5.06 20.92 -5.25
CA SER A 77 -6.34 20.25 -5.53
C SER A 77 -6.79 19.47 -4.29
N LYS A 78 -8.11 19.47 -4.03
CA LYS A 78 -8.73 19.00 -2.79
C LYS A 78 -8.65 17.47 -2.65
N GLU A 79 -8.25 17.02 -1.47
CA GLU A 79 -8.19 15.61 -1.06
C GLU A 79 -9.57 14.94 -1.15
N GLN A 80 -9.62 13.74 -1.73
CA GLN A 80 -10.82 12.92 -1.74
C GLN A 80 -10.93 12.16 -0.43
N VAL A 81 -12.04 12.38 0.30
CA VAL A 81 -12.33 11.64 1.52
C VAL A 81 -12.75 10.22 1.14
N ILE A 82 -11.92 9.25 1.50
CA ILE A 82 -12.23 7.83 1.31
C ILE A 82 -13.33 7.46 2.32
N HIS A 83 -14.57 7.39 1.86
CA HIS A 83 -15.69 6.93 2.68
C HIS A 83 -15.54 5.43 2.95
N HIS A 84 -15.22 5.09 4.19
CA HIS A 84 -15.25 3.71 4.66
C HIS A 84 -16.71 3.41 4.97
N GLY A 85 -17.36 2.57 4.15
CA GLY A 85 -18.75 2.18 4.35
C GLY A 85 -18.98 1.62 5.76
N GLU A 86 -20.16 1.89 6.33
CA GLU A 86 -20.51 1.34 7.63
C GLU A 86 -20.54 -0.20 7.57
N PRO A 87 -19.90 -0.91 8.52
CA PRO A 87 -19.91 -2.36 8.52
C PRO A 87 -21.36 -2.83 8.67
N ALA A 88 -21.81 -3.71 7.78
CA ALA A 88 -23.10 -4.39 7.90
C ALA A 88 -23.10 -5.27 9.16
N CYS A 89 -23.48 -4.67 10.28
CA CYS A 89 -23.64 -5.37 11.54
C CYS A 89 -24.93 -6.18 11.47
N CYS A 90 -24.86 -7.47 11.79
CA CYS A 90 -25.93 -8.48 11.78
C CYS A 90 -26.28 -9.08 10.41
N GLY A 91 -25.56 -10.15 10.04
CA GLY A 91 -25.97 -11.08 8.97
C GLY A 91 -25.03 -12.26 8.75
N SER A 92 -23.76 -12.14 9.17
CA SER A 92 -22.72 -13.13 8.89
C SER A 92 -21.80 -13.36 10.09
N CYS A 93 -22.33 -13.82 11.23
CA CYS A 93 -21.52 -14.42 12.30
C CYS A 93 -21.41 -15.95 12.12
N GLY A 94 -21.30 -16.40 10.87
CA GLY A 94 -21.25 -17.82 10.51
C GLY A 94 -19.85 -18.31 10.12
N PRO A 95 -19.68 -19.61 9.83
CA PRO A 95 -18.40 -20.19 9.41
C PRO A 95 -17.84 -19.56 8.12
N LEU A 96 -18.73 -19.05 7.24
CA LEU A 96 -18.34 -18.34 6.03
C LEU A 96 -17.65 -17.00 6.33
N ALA A 97 -18.05 -16.32 7.40
CA ALA A 97 -17.43 -15.08 7.84
C ALA A 97 -16.02 -15.32 8.37
N PHE A 98 -15.88 -16.36 9.19
CA PHE A 98 -14.59 -16.80 9.71
C PHE A 98 -13.63 -17.17 8.57
N TRP A 99 -14.14 -17.87 7.54
CA TRP A 99 -13.38 -18.22 6.35
C TRP A 99 -12.91 -16.99 5.56
N ARG A 100 -13.84 -16.09 5.24
CA ARG A 100 -13.54 -14.86 4.48
C ARG A 100 -12.54 -14.00 5.21
N TYR A 101 -12.71 -13.82 6.51
CA TYR A 101 -11.79 -13.07 7.35
C TYR A 101 -10.40 -13.75 7.47
N SER A 102 -10.34 -15.08 7.37
CA SER A 102 -9.07 -15.81 7.38
C SER A 102 -8.28 -15.67 6.07
N LEU A 103 -8.96 -15.50 4.93
CA LEU A 103 -8.33 -15.40 3.61
C LEU A 103 -8.11 -13.95 3.15
N LEU A 104 -9.09 -13.08 3.41
CA LEU A 104 -9.15 -11.69 2.96
C LEU A 104 -9.46 -10.79 4.17
N PRO A 105 -8.51 -10.62 5.10
CA PRO A 105 -8.71 -9.73 6.23
C PRO A 105 -8.70 -8.27 5.78
N TYR A 106 -9.59 -7.48 6.37
CA TYR A 106 -9.65 -6.03 6.16
C TYR A 106 -8.70 -5.26 7.09
N ASP A 107 -8.44 -5.77 8.28
CA ASP A 107 -7.73 -5.09 9.37
C ASP A 107 -6.32 -5.64 9.65
N ARG A 108 -5.93 -6.74 8.99
CA ARG A 108 -4.64 -7.39 9.22
C ARG A 108 -3.64 -7.00 8.14
N GLY A 109 -2.47 -6.54 8.58
CA GLY A 109 -1.33 -6.32 7.69
C GLY A 109 -0.75 -7.62 7.13
N PHE A 110 0.07 -7.47 6.10
CA PHE A 110 0.69 -8.58 5.36
C PHE A 110 1.45 -9.55 6.27
N TRP A 111 2.27 -9.03 7.19
CA TRP A 111 3.10 -9.83 8.09
C TRP A 111 2.29 -10.63 9.11
N ARG A 112 1.16 -10.08 9.55
CA ARG A 112 0.21 -10.80 10.40
C ARG A 112 -0.48 -11.91 9.63
N GLN A 113 -0.81 -11.67 8.36
CA GLN A 113 -1.45 -12.66 7.50
C GLN A 113 -0.52 -13.83 7.14
N LEU A 114 0.78 -13.58 6.95
CA LEU A 114 1.78 -14.62 6.73
C LEU A 114 1.90 -15.63 7.89
N ARG A 115 1.41 -15.33 9.10
CA ARG A 115 1.42 -16.28 10.22
C ARG A 115 0.15 -17.14 10.30
N ASN A 116 -0.85 -16.87 9.46
CA ASN A 116 -2.11 -17.61 9.48
C ASN A 116 -1.95 -18.95 8.75
N PRO A 117 -2.09 -20.11 9.44
CA PRO A 117 -1.89 -21.41 8.81
C PRO A 117 -2.98 -21.74 7.78
N ILE A 118 -4.21 -21.24 7.97
CA ILE A 118 -5.32 -21.43 7.02
C ILE A 118 -4.98 -20.76 5.69
N TRP A 119 -4.42 -19.55 5.74
CA TRP A 119 -3.99 -18.82 4.55
C TRP A 119 -2.92 -19.61 3.78
N TRP A 120 -1.91 -20.15 4.47
CA TRP A 120 -0.90 -21.00 3.85
C TRP A 120 -1.48 -22.25 3.18
N LEU A 121 -2.45 -22.90 3.80
CA LEU A 121 -3.10 -24.07 3.22
C LEU A 121 -3.73 -23.74 1.86
N PHE A 122 -4.41 -22.59 1.74
CA PHE A 122 -4.99 -22.13 0.48
C PHE A 122 -3.97 -21.64 -0.54
N THR A 123 -2.96 -20.90 -0.07
CA THR A 123 -1.87 -20.40 -0.93
C THR A 123 -1.07 -21.55 -1.52
N LEU A 124 -0.66 -22.53 -0.71
CA LEU A 124 0.09 -23.70 -1.17
C LEU A 124 -0.75 -24.61 -2.08
N ALA A 125 -2.04 -24.81 -1.76
CA ALA A 125 -2.93 -25.55 -2.66
C ALA A 125 -3.07 -24.85 -4.02
N SER A 126 -3.09 -23.52 -4.03
CA SER A 126 -3.15 -22.71 -5.25
C SER A 126 -1.84 -22.67 -6.04
N CYS A 127 -0.70 -22.97 -5.41
CA CYS A 127 0.61 -22.99 -6.06
C CYS A 127 0.89 -24.26 -6.87
N ILE A 128 0.01 -25.28 -6.86
CA ILE A 128 0.20 -26.52 -7.62
C ILE A 128 -0.36 -26.33 -9.04
N PRO A 129 0.48 -26.17 -10.09
CA PRO A 129 0.00 -25.90 -11.45
C PRO A 129 -0.46 -27.17 -12.19
N LYS A 130 -0.64 -28.29 -11.49
CA LYS A 130 -1.05 -29.57 -12.06
C LYS A 130 -2.55 -29.79 -11.84
N TRP A 131 -3.21 -30.45 -12.78
CA TRP A 131 -4.62 -30.89 -12.69
C TRP A 131 -5.68 -29.79 -12.52
N GLY A 132 -5.33 -28.53 -12.75
CA GLY A 132 -6.29 -27.43 -12.63
C GLY A 132 -6.70 -27.09 -11.18
N VAL A 133 -5.91 -27.53 -10.18
CA VAL A 133 -6.22 -27.32 -8.76
C VAL A 133 -6.35 -25.84 -8.42
N MET A 134 -5.47 -25.01 -8.99
CA MET A 134 -5.54 -23.55 -8.85
C MET A 134 -6.90 -22.98 -9.27
N GLN A 135 -7.39 -23.37 -10.45
CA GLN A 135 -8.67 -22.90 -10.99
C GLN A 135 -9.83 -23.32 -10.07
N ILE A 136 -9.82 -24.56 -9.58
CA ILE A 136 -10.86 -25.08 -8.67
C ILE A 136 -10.87 -24.30 -7.36
N VAL A 137 -9.70 -24.05 -6.76
CA VAL A 137 -9.58 -23.30 -5.50
C VAL A 137 -10.07 -21.87 -5.66
N TYR A 138 -9.73 -21.19 -6.75
CA TYR A 138 -10.17 -19.81 -6.99
C TYR A 138 -11.64 -19.70 -7.37
N ILE A 139 -12.20 -20.68 -8.08
CA ILE A 139 -13.65 -20.75 -8.34
C ILE A 139 -14.42 -20.90 -7.02
N LEU A 140 -13.95 -21.77 -6.12
CA LEU A 140 -14.56 -21.93 -4.81
C LEU A 140 -14.50 -20.63 -4.00
N GLN A 141 -13.35 -19.96 -4.00
CA GLN A 141 -13.21 -18.65 -3.35
C GLN A 141 -14.13 -17.58 -3.98
N PHE A 142 -14.31 -17.58 -5.30
CA PHE A 142 -15.19 -16.64 -6.00
C PHE A 142 -16.68 -16.84 -5.69
N ILE A 143 -17.09 -18.07 -5.37
CA ILE A 143 -18.45 -18.36 -4.91
C ILE A 143 -18.64 -17.89 -3.47
N MET A 144 -17.62 -18.07 -2.62
CA MET A 144 -17.68 -17.76 -1.19
C MET A 144 -17.50 -16.26 -0.87
N ILE A 145 -16.91 -15.49 -1.77
CA ILE A 145 -16.71 -14.04 -1.60
C ILE A 145 -18.00 -13.27 -1.86
N ASP A 146 -18.17 -12.17 -1.12
CA ASP A 146 -19.25 -11.22 -1.38
C ASP A 146 -18.82 -10.23 -2.45
N LYS A 147 -19.67 -10.11 -3.48
CA LYS A 147 -19.44 -9.25 -4.64
C LYS A 147 -19.96 -7.84 -4.38
N SER A 148 -20.76 -7.64 -3.33
CA SER A 148 -21.22 -6.32 -2.90
C SER A 148 -20.15 -5.54 -2.14
N ASP A 149 -19.13 -6.21 -1.62
CA ASP A 149 -17.97 -5.58 -0.98
C ASP A 149 -16.84 -5.40 -2.01
N GLU A 150 -16.61 -4.15 -2.41
CA GLU A 150 -15.61 -3.77 -3.40
C GLU A 150 -14.18 -4.13 -2.98
N PHE A 151 -13.86 -4.01 -1.68
CA PHE A 151 -12.53 -4.30 -1.17
C PHE A 151 -12.21 -5.79 -1.31
N GLN A 152 -13.16 -6.65 -0.95
CA GLN A 152 -13.00 -8.09 -1.07
C GLN A 152 -12.85 -8.51 -2.54
N LEU A 153 -13.72 -8.01 -3.41
CA LEU A 153 -13.66 -8.31 -4.85
C LEU A 153 -12.34 -7.86 -5.48
N PHE A 154 -11.88 -6.65 -5.13
CA PHE A 154 -10.61 -6.12 -5.62
C PHE A 154 -9.43 -6.99 -5.18
N GLN A 155 -9.33 -7.30 -3.88
CA GLN A 155 -8.26 -8.14 -3.35
C GLN A 155 -8.23 -9.53 -4.00
N PHE A 156 -9.39 -10.13 -4.23
CA PHE A 156 -9.51 -11.40 -4.95
C PHE A 156 -8.92 -11.31 -6.36
N ILE A 157 -9.28 -10.28 -7.14
CA ILE A 157 -8.79 -10.10 -8.51
C ILE A 157 -7.27 -9.91 -8.53
N VAL A 158 -6.73 -9.09 -7.62
CA VAL A 158 -5.30 -8.83 -7.51
C VAL A 158 -4.57 -10.14 -7.18
N MET A 159 -4.98 -10.85 -6.14
CA MET A 159 -4.35 -12.12 -5.75
C MET A 159 -4.41 -13.17 -6.85
N PHE A 160 -5.55 -13.28 -7.56
CA PHE A 160 -5.71 -14.22 -8.67
C PHE A 160 -4.72 -13.93 -9.80
N LYS A 161 -4.61 -12.66 -10.23
CA LYS A 161 -3.67 -12.26 -11.29
C LYS A 161 -2.21 -12.41 -10.85
N SER A 162 -1.88 -12.02 -9.62
CA SER A 162 -0.53 -12.17 -9.07
C SER A 162 -0.11 -13.64 -9.06
N LEU A 163 -0.99 -14.56 -8.60
CA LEU A 163 -0.64 -15.98 -8.63
C LEU A 163 -0.48 -16.53 -10.05
N GLN A 164 -1.31 -16.12 -11.02
CA GLN A 164 -1.13 -16.56 -12.41
C GLN A 164 0.25 -16.16 -12.97
N PHE A 165 0.70 -14.96 -12.65
CA PHE A 165 2.02 -14.49 -13.02
C PHE A 165 3.13 -15.36 -12.40
N PHE A 166 3.03 -15.68 -11.11
CA PHE A 166 4.03 -16.52 -10.44
C PHE A 166 4.00 -17.99 -10.89
N THR A 167 2.82 -18.60 -10.96
CA THR A 167 2.69 -20.04 -11.24
C THR A 167 2.83 -20.36 -12.71
N ILE A 168 2.09 -19.69 -13.60
CA ILE A 168 2.11 -19.97 -15.04
C ILE A 168 3.30 -19.24 -15.68
N GLY A 169 3.53 -17.99 -15.30
CA GLY A 169 4.64 -17.19 -15.82
C GLY A 169 5.98 -17.73 -15.34
N ILE A 170 6.36 -17.49 -14.09
CA ILE A 170 7.70 -17.80 -13.58
C ILE A 170 7.92 -19.31 -13.46
N VAL A 171 7.11 -20.00 -12.65
CA VAL A 171 7.30 -21.44 -12.38
C VAL A 171 7.11 -22.26 -13.65
N GLY A 172 6.08 -21.97 -14.44
CA GLY A 172 5.83 -22.63 -15.73
C GLY A 172 6.99 -22.44 -16.71
N SER A 173 7.54 -21.24 -16.82
CA SER A 173 8.67 -20.95 -17.71
C SER A 173 9.97 -21.61 -17.25
N VAL A 174 10.25 -21.65 -15.94
CA VAL A 174 11.40 -22.38 -15.40
C VAL A 174 11.27 -23.87 -15.64
N LEU A 175 10.11 -24.47 -15.36
CA LEU A 175 9.87 -25.90 -15.60
C LEU A 175 9.99 -26.25 -17.08
N GLY A 176 9.42 -25.43 -17.97
CA GLY A 176 9.54 -25.61 -19.41
C GLY A 176 10.98 -25.48 -19.91
N SER A 177 11.75 -24.54 -19.37
CA SER A 177 13.17 -24.38 -19.69
C SER A 177 13.98 -25.59 -19.23
N VAL A 178 13.77 -26.04 -17.99
CA VAL A 178 14.46 -27.22 -17.45
C VAL A 178 14.11 -28.47 -18.24
N GLN A 179 12.84 -28.68 -18.60
CA GLN A 179 12.40 -29.80 -19.43
C GLN A 179 12.95 -29.75 -20.86
N TYR A 180 13.29 -28.56 -21.38
CA TYR A 180 13.89 -28.44 -22.70
C TYR A 180 15.36 -28.89 -22.73
N TYR A 181 16.10 -28.70 -21.63
CA TYR A 181 17.52 -29.03 -21.53
C TYR A 181 17.82 -30.42 -20.92
N ILE A 182 16.82 -31.09 -20.33
CA ILE A 182 16.88 -32.48 -19.85
C ILE A 182 16.31 -33.40 -20.92
#